data_AF-A0A2N3A785-F1
#
_entry.id   AF-A0A2N3A785-F1
#
_cell.length_a   1.000
_cell.length_b   1.000
_cell.length_c   1.000
_cell.angle_alpha   90.00
_cell.angle_beta   90.00
_cell.angle_gamma   90.00
#
_symmetry.space_group_name_H-M   'P 1'
#
loop_
_entity.id
_entity.type
_entity.pdbx_description
1 polymer ?
#
loop_
_entity_poly.entity_id
_entity_poly.type
_entity_poly.pdbx_seq_one_letter_code
_entity_poly.pdbx_strand_id
1 'polypeptide(L)'
;MNAGKLILGVVAGVAVGAAIGVLFAPDKGTSTRQKISKKGHDLTDDLERKFNKFVDTFSRKFDRLHDEANDLAQEIKTKADEATNRFPNEKKL
;
A
#
# COMPACT_ATOMS: atom_id res chain seq x y z
N MET A 1 -7.94 15.18 -11.43
CA MET A 1 -8.31 13.75 -11.40
C MET A 1 -9.23 13.54 -10.20
N ASN A 2 -10.39 12.92 -10.37
CA ASN A 2 -11.40 12.86 -9.31
C ASN A 2 -11.06 11.76 -8.30
N ALA A 3 -10.49 12.16 -7.15
CA ALA A 3 -10.13 11.27 -6.05
C ALA A 3 -11.28 10.34 -5.62
N GLY A 4 -12.54 10.79 -5.72
CA GLY A 4 -13.71 9.97 -5.40
C GLY A 4 -13.86 8.72 -6.27
N LYS A 5 -13.50 8.77 -7.55
CA LYS A 5 -13.53 7.57 -8.43
C LYS A 5 -12.43 6.57 -8.07
N LEU A 6 -11.28 7.08 -7.62
CA LEU A 6 -10.14 6.29 -7.20
C LEU A 6 -10.45 5.55 -5.89
N ILE A 7 -11.00 6.25 -4.90
CA ILE A 7 -11.44 5.66 -3.63
C ILE A 7 -12.52 4.60 -3.87
N LEU A 8 -13.51 4.88 -4.72
CA LEU A 8 -14.57 3.93 -5.05
C LEU A 8 -14.01 2.66 -5.71
N GLY A 9 -13.05 2.81 -6.63
CA GLY A 9 -12.36 1.68 -7.26
C GLY A 9 -11.57 0.83 -6.27
N VAL A 10 -10.87 1.45 -5.33
CA VAL A 10 -10.10 0.74 -4.29
C VAL A 10 -11.04 -0.03 -3.36
N VAL A 11 -12.12 0.59 -2.89
CA VAL A 11 -13.10 -0.07 -2.01
C VAL A 11 -13.77 -1.24 -2.72
N ALA A 12 -14.18 -1.05 -3.98
CA ALA A 12 -14.76 -2.12 -4.78
C ALA A 12 -13.77 -3.29 -4.99
N GLY A 13 -12.49 -2.98 -5.28
CA GLY A 13 -11.44 -3.98 -5.45
C GLY A 13 -11.18 -4.78 -4.17
N VAL A 14 -11.09 -4.11 -3.01
CA VAL A 14 -10.92 -4.78 -1.71
C VAL A 14 -12.14 -5.65 -1.38
N ALA A 15 -13.36 -5.16 -1.60
CA ALA A 15 -14.57 -5.93 -1.33
C ALA A 15 -14.66 -7.21 -2.16
N VAL A 16 -14.40 -7.10 -3.47
CA VAL A 16 -14.38 -8.27 -4.38
C VAL A 16 -13.25 -9.23 -4.01
N GLY A 17 -12.04 -8.72 -3.73
CA GLY A 17 -10.91 -9.54 -3.31
C GLY A 17 -11.15 -10.27 -2.00
N ALA A 18 -11.74 -9.61 -1.01
CA ALA A 18 -12.10 -10.21 0.27
C ALA A 18 -13.19 -11.28 0.11
N ALA A 19 -14.22 -11.02 -0.71
CA ALA A 19 -15.25 -12.00 -0.99
C ALA A 19 -14.67 -13.28 -1.62
N ILE A 20 -13.79 -13.12 -2.62
CA ILE A 20 -13.10 -14.25 -3.25
C ILE A 20 -12.20 -14.97 -2.23
N GLY A 21 -11.40 -14.24 -1.45
CA GLY A 21 -10.50 -14.82 -0.45
C GLY A 21 -11.23 -15.61 0.63
N VAL A 22 -12.38 -15.11 1.12
CA VAL A 22 -13.22 -15.81 2.10
C VAL A 22 -13.89 -17.05 1.50
N LEU A 23 -14.34 -16.98 0.24
CA LEU A 23 -14.94 -18.13 -0.44
C LEU A 23 -13.91 -19.22 -0.75
N PHE A 24 -12.68 -18.85 -1.13
CA PHE A 24 -11.61 -19.78 -1.45
C PHE A 24 -10.91 -20.37 -0.22
N ALA A 25 -10.96 -19.70 0.94
CA ALA A 25 -10.42 -20.21 2.19
C ALA A 25 -11.55 -20.70 3.11
N PRO A 26 -12.00 -21.96 2.99
CA PRO A 26 -13.00 -22.51 3.89
C PRO A 26 -12.40 -22.79 5.27
N ASP A 27 -12.60 -21.85 6.19
CA ASP A 27 -12.38 -22.09 7.63
C ASP A 27 -13.64 -22.79 8.18
N LYS A 28 -13.48 -23.86 8.98
CA LYS A 28 -14.63 -24.62 9.52
C LYS A 28 -15.51 -23.68 10.34
N GLY A 29 -16.81 -23.58 10.03
CA GLY A 29 -17.73 -22.63 10.65
C GLY A 29 -17.79 -22.68 12.19
N THR A 30 -17.57 -23.86 12.79
CA THR A 30 -17.41 -24.05 14.24
C THR A 30 -16.20 -23.31 14.80
N SER A 31 -15.05 -23.39 14.13
CA SER A 31 -13.84 -22.67 14.50
C SER A 31 -13.99 -21.17 14.30
N THR A 32 -14.65 -20.72 13.23
CA THR A 32 -14.92 -19.29 12.99
C THR A 32 -15.82 -18.70 14.08
N ARG A 33 -16.91 -19.38 14.44
CA ARG A 33 -17.82 -18.92 15.50
C ARG A 33 -17.13 -18.86 16.86
N GLN A 34 -16.31 -19.85 17.18
CA GLN A 34 -15.54 -19.88 18.43
C GLN A 34 -14.43 -18.82 18.46
N LYS A 35 -13.76 -18.59 17.32
CA LYS A 35 -12.76 -17.51 17.15
C LYS A 35 -13.41 -16.14 17.33
N ILE A 36 -14.59 -15.88 16.75
CA ILE A 36 -15.32 -14.61 16.91
C ILE A 36 -15.67 -14.39 18.39
N SER A 37 -16.20 -15.41 19.06
CA SER A 37 -16.60 -15.32 20.46
C SER A 37 -15.42 -15.08 21.41
N LYS A 38 -14.24 -15.68 21.17
CA LYS A 38 -13.05 -15.48 22.00
C LYS A 38 -12.28 -14.21 21.65
N LYS A 39 -12.14 -13.90 20.36
CA LYS A 39 -11.33 -12.76 19.90
C LYS A 39 -12.03 -11.42 20.12
N GLY A 40 -13.35 -11.34 20.31
CA GLY A 40 -14.04 -10.04 20.42
C GLY A 40 -13.48 -9.09 21.49
N HIS A 41 -12.98 -9.61 22.61
CA HIS A 41 -12.43 -8.80 23.69
C HIS A 41 -10.90 -8.65 23.59
N ASP A 42 -10.18 -9.76 23.35
CA ASP A 42 -8.72 -9.76 23.26
C ASP A 42 -8.18 -9.09 21.98
N LEU A 43 -8.97 -9.10 20.90
CA LEU A 43 -8.52 -8.57 19.61
C LEU A 43 -8.36 -7.07 19.65
N THR A 44 -9.26 -6.31 20.28
CA THR A 44 -9.14 -4.85 20.29
C THR A 44 -7.83 -4.41 20.93
N ASP A 45 -7.51 -4.96 22.09
CA ASP A 45 -6.33 -4.60 22.88
C ASP A 45 -5.02 -5.05 22.21
N ASP A 46 -5.03 -6.24 21.61
CA ASP A 46 -3.87 -6.80 20.92
C ASP A 46 -3.68 -6.19 19.51
N LEU A 47 -4.78 -5.82 18.86
CA LEU A 47 -4.79 -5.12 17.58
C LEU A 47 -4.29 -3.70 17.76
N GLU A 48 -4.71 -2.97 18.79
CA GLU A 48 -4.24 -1.61 19.04
C GLU A 48 -2.73 -1.59 19.30
N ARG A 49 -2.23 -2.52 20.14
CA ARG A 49 -0.78 -2.69 20.35
C ARG A 49 -0.03 -3.05 19.07
N LYS A 50 -0.52 -4.01 18.28
CA LYS A 50 0.13 -4.41 17.02
C LYS A 50 0.02 -3.35 15.94
N PHE A 51 -1.08 -2.62 15.89
CA PHE A 51 -1.31 -1.53 14.95
C PHE A 51 -0.39 -0.38 15.26
N ASN A 52 -0.26 0.04 16.51
CA ASN A 52 0.72 1.05 16.91
C ASN A 52 2.15 0.61 16.55
N LYS A 53 2.53 -0.65 16.81
CA LYS A 53 3.84 -1.17 16.41
C LYS A 53 4.04 -1.22 14.89
N PHE A 54 2.98 -1.55 14.15
CA PHE A 54 2.98 -1.60 12.70
C PHE A 54 3.14 -0.20 12.13
N VAL A 55 2.35 0.77 12.58
CA VAL A 55 2.45 2.19 12.19
C VAL A 55 3.85 2.70 12.49
N ASP A 56 4.39 2.47 13.69
CA ASP A 56 5.76 2.88 14.04
C ASP A 56 6.85 2.28 13.15
N THR A 57 6.69 1.01 12.77
CA THR A 57 7.64 0.32 11.89
C THR A 57 7.47 0.79 10.45
N PHE A 58 6.22 1.02 10.04
CA PHE A 58 5.87 1.45 8.70
C PHE A 58 6.32 2.88 8.47
N SER A 59 6.07 3.81 9.40
CA SER A 59 6.56 5.20 9.33
C SER A 59 8.08 5.24 9.18
N ARG A 60 8.83 4.48 9.99
CA ARG A 60 10.30 4.40 9.87
C ARG A 60 10.80 3.80 8.55
N LYS A 61 10.01 2.92 7.92
CA LYS A 61 10.32 2.39 6.59
C LYS A 61 9.89 3.37 5.50
N PHE A 62 8.78 4.05 5.71
CA PHE A 62 8.20 5.03 4.81
C PHE A 62 9.11 6.24 4.67
N ASP A 63 9.69 6.74 5.77
CA ASP A 63 10.67 7.83 5.73
C ASP A 63 11.88 7.44 4.86
N ARG A 64 12.43 6.23 5.06
CA ARG A 64 13.52 5.71 4.21
C ARG A 64 13.11 5.51 2.75
N LEU A 65 11.90 5.01 2.51
CA LEU A 65 11.34 4.85 1.17
C LEU A 65 11.14 6.20 0.49
N HIS A 66 10.74 7.22 1.25
CA HIS A 66 10.52 8.57 0.75
C HIS A 66 11.86 9.23 0.39
N ASP A 67 12.90 9.04 1.20
CA ASP A 67 14.25 9.50 0.90
C ASP A 67 14.83 8.79 -0.32
N GLU A 68 14.77 7.45 -0.39
CA GLU A 68 15.19 6.67 -1.58
C GLU A 68 14.39 7.05 -2.82
N ALA A 69 13.07 7.28 -2.70
CA ALA A 69 12.25 7.71 -3.82
C ALA A 69 12.61 9.12 -4.30
N ASN A 70 12.96 10.03 -3.39
CA ASN A 70 13.42 11.37 -3.75
C ASN A 70 14.78 11.35 -4.42
N ASP A 71 15.72 10.55 -3.93
CA ASP A 71 17.03 10.37 -4.56
C ASP A 71 16.90 9.76 -5.95
N LEU A 72 16.08 8.71 -6.09
CA LEU A 72 15.80 8.09 -7.39
C LEU A 72 15.10 9.07 -8.34
N ALA A 73 14.14 9.85 -7.84
CA ALA A 73 13.44 10.86 -8.63
C ALA A 73 14.37 12.00 -9.06
N GLN A 74 15.30 12.42 -8.20
CA GLN A 74 16.33 13.39 -8.55
C GLN A 74 17.29 12.83 -9.60
N GLU A 75 17.79 11.60 -9.42
CA GLU A 75 18.69 10.97 -10.38
C GLU A 75 18.02 10.80 -11.75
N ILE A 76 16.74 10.38 -11.77
CA ILE A 76 15.95 10.30 -12.98
C ILE A 76 15.76 11.68 -13.60
N LYS A 77 15.46 12.73 -12.81
CA LYS A 77 15.36 14.10 -13.32
C LYS A 77 16.67 14.58 -13.93
N THR A 78 17.80 14.40 -13.25
CA THR A 78 19.10 14.85 -13.76
C THR A 78 19.50 14.10 -15.03
N LYS A 79 19.29 12.77 -15.07
CA LYS A 79 19.52 11.96 -16.28
C LYS A 79 18.56 12.32 -17.40
N ALA A 80 17.30 12.60 -17.09
CA ALA A 80 16.30 13.02 -18.07
C ALA A 80 16.61 14.42 -18.61
N ASP A 81 17.06 15.35 -17.78
CA ASP A 81 17.44 16.71 -18.18
C ASP A 81 18.75 16.68 -18.98
N GLU A 82 19.74 15.86 -18.62
CA GLU A 82 20.96 15.66 -19.42
C GLU A 82 20.66 15.02 -20.77
N ALA A 83 19.82 13.98 -20.81
CA ALA A 83 19.36 13.37 -22.04
C ALA A 83 18.63 14.42 -22.89
N THR A 84 17.65 15.11 -22.31
CA THR A 84 16.83 16.12 -23.00
C THR A 84 17.66 17.31 -23.49
N ASN A 85 18.74 17.69 -22.81
CA ASN A 85 19.68 18.75 -23.23
C ASN A 85 20.78 18.26 -24.18
N ARG A 86 21.07 16.96 -24.27
CA ARG A 86 21.93 16.39 -25.33
C ARG A 86 21.18 16.14 -26.64
N PHE A 87 19.90 15.77 -26.59
CA PHE A 87 19.04 15.57 -27.78
C PHE A 87 18.53 16.84 -28.54
N PRO A 88 18.64 18.12 -28.10
CA PRO A 88 18.23 19.26 -28.93
C PRO A 88 19.19 19.52 -30.10
N ASN A 89 20.42 19.02 -30.03
CA ASN A 89 21.46 19.33 -31.01
C ASN A 89 21.52 18.35 -32.21
N GLU A 90 20.66 17.33 -32.26
CA GLU A 90 20.65 16.36 -33.38
C GLU A 90 19.53 16.60 -34.42
N LYS A 91 18.59 17.54 -34.18
CA LYS A 91 17.55 17.90 -35.16
C LYS A 91 17.84 19.17 -35.98
N LYS A 92 19.08 19.69 -35.90
CA LYS A 92 19.59 20.74 -36.79
C LYS A 92 20.75 20.20 -37.63
N LEU A 93 20.47 19.22 -38.49
CA LEU A 93 21.25 18.88 -39.69
C LEU A 93 20.27 18.48 -40.79
#